data_AF-A0A418NS46-F1
#
_entry.id   AF-A0A418NS46-F1
#
_cell.length_a   1.000
_cell.length_b   1.000
_cell.length_c   1.000
_cell.angle_alpha   90.00
_cell.angle_beta   90.00
_cell.angle_gamma   90.00
#
_symmetry.space_group_name_H-M   'P 1'
#
loop_
_entity.id
_entity.type
_entity.pdbx_description
1 polymer ?
#
loop_
_entity_poly.entity_id
_entity_poly.type
_entity_poly.pdbx_seq_one_letter_code
_entity_poly.pdbx_strand_id
1 'polypeptide(L)'
;MKTMDSEEARSALGAVRDTDRRMAKRMRWPLWRHAAYGAVQALLVLAWGLPVAAMAACIVVAFGALWWIIRDDRQRYGMFVSGYSSRAAQPALWLAFAIFLAGLAVVILTGGPNTWSPLVAIVAIAVFIGETLASLWWQKLAQDDLRVSDDAA
;
A
#
# COMPACT_ATOMS: atom_id res chain seq x y z
N MET A 1 28.09 -12.71 38.31
CA MET A 1 27.84 -13.19 36.93
C MET A 1 26.43 -12.80 36.49
N LYS A 2 26.18 -11.51 36.22
CA LYS A 2 24.87 -10.97 35.75
C LYS A 2 25.01 -9.67 34.92
N THR A 3 26.24 -9.19 34.71
CA THR A 3 26.55 -7.92 34.04
C THR A 3 26.84 -8.10 32.55
N MET A 4 27.48 -9.20 32.13
CA MET A 4 27.68 -9.53 30.71
C MET A 4 26.36 -9.65 29.95
N ASP A 5 25.35 -10.29 30.53
CA ASP A 5 24.02 -10.48 29.93
C ASP A 5 23.30 -9.13 29.64
N SER A 6 23.45 -8.15 30.54
CA SER A 6 22.84 -6.82 30.37
C SER A 6 23.55 -5.96 29.32
N GLU A 7 24.88 -6.10 29.19
CA GLU A 7 25.69 -5.37 28.23
C GLU A 7 25.55 -5.95 26.82
N GLU A 8 25.51 -7.28 26.72
CA GLU A 8 25.24 -8.01 25.48
C GLU A 8 23.80 -7.73 24.98
N ALA A 9 22.81 -7.75 25.87
CA ALA A 9 21.44 -7.34 25.55
C ALA A 9 21.34 -5.88 25.09
N ARG A 10 22.06 -4.95 25.74
CA ARG A 10 22.12 -3.54 25.30
C ARG A 10 22.77 -3.40 23.92
N SER A 11 23.85 -4.15 23.65
CA SER A 11 24.51 -4.14 22.34
C SER A 11 23.60 -4.69 21.23
N ALA A 12 22.85 -5.76 21.52
CA ALA A 12 21.90 -6.36 20.59
C ALA A 12 20.73 -5.40 20.30
N LEU A 13 20.18 -4.74 21.33
CA LEU A 13 19.15 -3.70 21.15
C LEU A 13 19.67 -2.52 20.32
N GLY A 14 20.92 -2.09 20.55
CA GLY A 14 21.56 -1.05 19.74
C GLY A 14 21.65 -1.42 18.25
N ALA A 15 22.02 -2.67 17.94
CA ALA A 15 22.10 -3.16 16.57
C ALA A 15 20.73 -3.22 15.88
N VAL A 16 19.67 -3.55 16.61
CA VAL A 16 18.28 -3.51 16.10
C VAL A 16 17.88 -2.06 15.79
N ARG A 17 18.13 -1.11 16.70
CA ARG A 17 17.82 0.32 16.49
C ARG A 17 18.51 0.89 15.26
N ASP A 18 19.79 0.60 15.10
CA ASP A 18 20.55 1.04 13.93
C ASP A 18 20.04 0.41 12.62
N THR A 19 19.41 -0.77 12.70
CA THR A 19 18.77 -1.42 11.56
C THR A 19 17.43 -0.74 11.23
N ASP A 20 16.58 -0.50 12.23
CA ASP A 20 15.29 0.20 12.07
C ASP A 20 15.48 1.61 11.51
N ARG A 21 16.45 2.36 12.04
CA ARG A 21 16.81 3.69 11.53
C ARG A 21 17.25 3.67 10.07
N ARG A 22 18.02 2.65 9.67
CA ARG A 22 18.45 2.45 8.28
C ARG A 22 17.27 2.05 7.38
N MET A 23 16.34 1.23 7.88
CA MET A 23 15.13 0.86 7.16
C MET A 23 14.19 2.05 6.96
N ALA A 24 13.95 2.87 7.99
CA ALA A 24 13.08 4.04 7.90
C ALA A 24 13.51 5.03 6.80
N LYS A 25 14.83 5.24 6.66
CA LYS A 25 15.41 6.09 5.61
C LYS A 25 15.25 5.50 4.21
N ARG A 26 15.23 4.17 4.09
CA ARG A 26 15.07 3.45 2.81
C ARG A 26 13.61 3.25 2.40
N MET A 27 12.66 3.29 3.35
CA MET A 27 11.22 3.21 3.10
C MET A 27 10.65 4.52 2.52
N ARG A 28 11.20 4.98 1.40
CA ARG A 28 10.70 6.11 0.62
C ARG A 28 10.50 5.69 -0.81
N TRP A 29 9.25 5.63 -1.23
CA TRP A 29 8.89 5.45 -2.62
C TRP A 29 8.57 6.80 -3.26
N PRO A 30 8.84 6.96 -4.57
CA PRO A 30 8.44 8.14 -5.31
C PRO A 30 6.92 8.17 -5.52
N LEU A 31 6.36 9.37 -5.71
CA LEU A 31 4.91 9.57 -5.87
C LEU A 31 4.29 8.70 -6.97
N TRP A 32 5.01 8.47 -8.07
CA TRP A 32 4.50 7.65 -9.18
C TRP A 32 4.20 6.21 -8.75
N ARG A 33 4.92 5.66 -7.76
CA ARG A 33 4.69 4.29 -7.26
C ARG A 33 3.37 4.21 -6.51
N HIS A 34 3.05 5.22 -5.71
CA HIS A 34 1.76 5.31 -5.01
C HIS A 34 0.62 5.51 -6.01
N ALA A 35 0.82 6.36 -7.01
CA ALA A 35 -0.13 6.54 -8.10
C ALA A 35 -0.34 5.24 -8.89
N ALA A 36 0.71 4.46 -9.16
CA ALA A 36 0.59 3.17 -9.83
C ALA A 36 -0.25 2.17 -9.02
N TYR A 37 -0.06 2.13 -7.70
CA TYR A 37 -0.91 1.32 -6.82
C TYR A 37 -2.37 1.80 -6.85
N GLY A 38 -2.63 3.11 -6.76
CA GLY A 38 -3.97 3.66 -6.89
C GLY A 38 -4.60 3.36 -8.25
N ALA A 39 -3.81 3.35 -9.33
CA ALA A 39 -4.28 3.03 -10.68
C ALA A 39 -4.69 1.56 -10.80
N VAL A 40 -3.95 0.64 -10.17
CA VAL A 40 -4.33 -0.78 -10.11
C VAL A 40 -5.70 -0.95 -9.44
N GLN A 41 -5.91 -0.31 -8.29
CA GLN A 41 -7.17 -0.40 -7.55
C GLN A 41 -8.34 0.23 -8.34
N ALA A 42 -8.12 1.41 -8.92
CA ALA A 42 -9.11 2.08 -9.75
C ALA A 42 -9.47 1.28 -10.99
N LEU A 43 -8.49 0.65 -11.64
CA LEU A 43 -8.70 -0.22 -12.81
C LEU A 43 -9.57 -1.43 -12.45
N LEU A 44 -9.34 -2.03 -11.27
CA LEU A 44 -10.15 -3.15 -10.79
C LEU A 44 -11.59 -2.73 -10.52
N VAL A 45 -11.84 -1.54 -9.95
CA VAL A 45 -13.20 -1.02 -9.77
C VAL A 45 -13.85 -0.67 -11.11
N LEU A 46 -13.12 -0.02 -12.01
CA LEU A 46 -13.58 0.33 -13.35
C LEU A 46 -13.97 -0.90 -14.18
N ALA A 47 -13.24 -2.01 -14.02
CA ALA A 47 -13.50 -3.27 -14.72
C ALA A 47 -14.94 -3.78 -14.52
N TRP A 48 -15.54 -3.52 -13.35
CA TRP A 48 -16.91 -3.94 -13.05
C TRP A 48 -17.98 -3.18 -13.84
N GLY A 49 -17.65 -2.04 -14.45
CA GLY A 49 -18.53 -1.33 -15.37
C GLY A 49 -18.35 -1.71 -16.83
N LEU A 50 -17.50 -2.69 -17.15
CA LEU A 50 -17.16 -3.08 -18.52
C LEU A 50 -17.75 -4.44 -18.89
N PRO A 51 -17.98 -4.73 -20.19
CA PRO A 51 -18.33 -6.07 -20.64
C PRO A 51 -17.29 -7.11 -20.19
N VAL A 52 -17.73 -8.35 -19.97
CA VAL A 52 -16.93 -9.42 -19.36
C VAL A 52 -15.54 -9.59 -19.97
N ALA A 53 -15.42 -9.52 -21.31
CA ALA A 53 -14.12 -9.63 -21.99
C ALA A 53 -13.16 -8.47 -21.62
N ALA A 54 -13.68 -7.24 -21.57
CA ALA A 54 -12.90 -6.07 -21.16
C ALA A 54 -12.60 -6.09 -19.66
N MET A 55 -13.54 -6.53 -18.83
CA MET A 55 -13.32 -6.77 -17.39
C MET A 55 -12.15 -7.75 -17.17
N ALA A 56 -12.15 -8.88 -17.87
CA ALA A 56 -11.07 -9.87 -17.79
C ALA A 56 -9.72 -9.28 -18.22
N ALA A 57 -9.69 -8.49 -19.29
CA ALA A 57 -8.48 -7.80 -19.74
C ALA A 57 -7.94 -6.82 -18.67
N CYS A 58 -8.82 -6.02 -18.05
CA CYS A 58 -8.45 -5.11 -16.96
C CYS A 58 -7.87 -5.86 -15.76
N ILE A 59 -8.43 -7.01 -15.39
CA ILE A 59 -7.92 -7.84 -14.30
C ILE A 59 -6.51 -8.35 -14.61
N VAL A 60 -6.27 -8.86 -15.83
CA VAL A 60 -4.94 -9.32 -16.25
C VAL A 60 -3.92 -8.17 -16.20
N VAL A 61 -4.30 -6.99 -16.69
CA VAL A 61 -3.44 -5.79 -16.65
C VAL A 61 -3.15 -5.37 -15.21
N ALA A 62 -4.16 -5.39 -14.32
CA ALA A 62 -3.99 -5.04 -12.91
C ALA A 62 -3.00 -5.96 -12.20
N PHE A 63 -3.11 -7.28 -12.39
CA PHE A 63 -2.14 -8.23 -11.83
C PHE A 63 -0.75 -8.11 -12.43
N GLY A 64 -0.65 -7.87 -13.75
CA GLY A 64 0.62 -7.59 -14.41
C GLY A 64 1.30 -6.33 -13.86
N ALA A 65 0.54 -5.25 -13.66
CA ALA A 65 1.01 -4.01 -13.06
C ALA A 65 1.42 -4.19 -11.60
N LEU A 66 0.67 -4.95 -10.81
CA LEU A 66 1.03 -5.29 -9.43
C LEU A 66 2.35 -6.07 -9.37
N TRP A 67 2.50 -7.08 -10.23
CA TRP A 67 3.76 -7.83 -10.33
C TRP A 67 4.93 -6.93 -10.74
N TRP A 68 4.70 -6.03 -11.71
CA TRP A 68 5.70 -5.04 -12.12
C TRP A 68 6.09 -4.11 -10.97
N ILE A 69 5.14 -3.60 -10.18
CA ILE A 69 5.43 -2.78 -8.99
C ILE A 69 6.29 -3.56 -7.99
N ILE A 70 5.93 -4.81 -7.69
CA ILE A 70 6.71 -5.65 -6.76
C ILE A 70 8.13 -5.87 -7.28
N ARG A 71 8.27 -6.12 -8.59
CA ARG A 71 9.58 -6.31 -9.23
C ARG A 71 10.40 -5.02 -9.20
N ASP A 72 9.80 -3.89 -9.55
CA ASP A 72 10.45 -2.58 -9.53
C ASP A 72 10.90 -2.22 -8.11
N ASP A 73 10.03 -2.46 -7.12
CA ASP A 73 10.32 -2.21 -5.71
C ASP A 73 11.56 -2.99 -5.25
N ARG A 74 11.62 -4.29 -5.61
CA ARG A 74 12.78 -5.15 -5.32
C ARG A 74 14.05 -4.73 -6.08
N GLN A 75 13.93 -4.30 -7.33
CA GLN A 75 15.08 -3.95 -8.17
C GLN A 75 15.68 -2.60 -7.80
N ARG A 76 14.85 -1.59 -7.55
CA ARG A 76 15.30 -0.21 -7.31
C ARG A 76 15.56 0.10 -5.85
N TYR A 77 14.75 -0.45 -4.95
CA TYR A 77 14.82 -0.14 -3.51
C TYR A 77 15.31 -1.33 -2.67
N GLY A 78 15.53 -2.49 -3.29
CA GLY A 78 16.08 -3.69 -2.65
C GLY A 78 15.08 -4.43 -1.75
N MET A 79 13.81 -3.98 -1.71
CA MET A 79 12.79 -4.56 -0.84
C MET A 79 11.38 -4.27 -1.35
N PHE A 80 10.47 -5.21 -1.09
CA PHE A 80 9.03 -4.98 -1.16
C PHE A 80 8.47 -5.13 0.25
N VAL A 81 7.74 -4.12 0.73
CA VAL A 81 7.17 -4.13 2.08
C VAL A 81 5.68 -4.42 2.01
N SER A 82 5.26 -5.44 2.75
CA SER A 82 3.85 -5.79 2.91
C SER A 82 3.14 -4.71 3.73
N GLY A 83 1.91 -4.35 3.35
CA GLY A 83 1.09 -3.39 4.10
C GLY A 83 0.84 -3.79 5.57
N TYR A 84 0.97 -5.08 5.90
CA TYR A 84 0.80 -5.62 7.25
C TYR A 84 2.05 -5.51 8.14
N SER A 85 3.16 -5.00 7.63
CA SER A 85 4.44 -4.99 8.36
C SER A 85 4.51 -3.98 9.51
N SER A 86 3.71 -2.91 9.46
CA SER A 86 3.66 -1.89 10.52
C SER A 86 2.27 -1.88 11.15
N ARG A 87 2.24 -2.05 12.48
CA ARG A 87 0.99 -1.95 13.25
C ARG A 87 0.47 -0.51 13.24
N ALA A 88 1.35 0.47 13.35
CA ALA A 88 0.99 1.89 13.32
C ALA A 88 0.37 2.31 11.97
N ALA A 89 0.76 1.65 10.86
CA ALA A 89 0.23 1.93 9.54
C ALA A 89 -1.08 1.18 9.19
N GLN A 90 -1.59 0.32 10.08
CA GLN A 90 -2.85 -0.41 9.86
C GLN A 90 -4.07 0.47 9.57
N PRO A 91 -4.25 1.66 10.20
CA PRO A 91 -5.39 2.53 9.88
C PRO A 91 -5.41 2.95 8.40
N ALA A 92 -4.25 3.22 7.80
CA ALA A 92 -4.17 3.56 6.37
C ALA A 92 -4.52 2.37 5.47
N LEU A 93 -4.14 1.15 5.88
CA LEU A 93 -4.52 -0.08 5.18
C LEU A 93 -6.03 -0.32 5.22
N TRP A 94 -6.65 -0.16 6.39
CA TRP A 94 -8.11 -0.30 6.53
C TRP A 94 -8.86 0.79 5.76
N LEU A 95 -8.34 2.01 5.72
CA LEU A 95 -8.91 3.09 4.92
C LEU A 95 -8.86 2.77 3.42
N ALA A 96 -7.71 2.31 2.90
CA ALA A 96 -7.58 1.84 1.52
C ALA A 96 -8.63 0.76 1.21
N PHE A 97 -8.67 -0.29 2.04
CA PHE A 97 -9.65 -1.37 1.87
C PHE A 97 -11.10 -0.88 1.87
N ALA A 98 -11.46 0.05 2.76
CA ALA A 98 -12.77 0.65 2.81
C ALA A 98 -13.09 1.48 1.55
N ILE A 99 -12.13 2.26 1.03
CA ILE A 99 -12.28 3.04 -0.21
C ILE A 99 -12.53 2.11 -1.40
N PHE A 100 -11.74 1.04 -1.54
CA PHE A 100 -11.92 0.06 -2.59
C PHE A 100 -13.29 -0.61 -2.53
N LEU A 101 -13.68 -1.13 -1.36
CA LEU A 101 -14.97 -1.79 -1.19
C LEU A 101 -16.16 -0.85 -1.41
N ALA A 102 -16.07 0.39 -0.93
CA ALA A 102 -17.10 1.40 -1.16
C ALA A 102 -17.24 1.71 -2.65
N GLY A 103 -16.13 1.90 -3.36
CA GLY A 103 -16.15 2.13 -4.81
C GLY A 103 -16.78 0.96 -5.57
N LEU A 104 -16.38 -0.27 -5.22
CA LEU A 104 -16.96 -1.47 -5.80
C LEU A 104 -18.47 -1.58 -5.53
N ALA A 105 -18.89 -1.34 -4.28
CA ALA A 105 -20.29 -1.37 -3.89
C ALA A 105 -21.12 -0.34 -4.65
N VAL A 106 -20.63 0.89 -4.80
CA VAL A 106 -21.32 1.93 -5.59
C VAL A 106 -21.52 1.46 -7.03
N VAL A 107 -20.46 0.99 -7.70
CA VAL A 107 -20.55 0.53 -9.09
C VAL A 107 -21.59 -0.59 -9.24
N ILE A 108 -21.51 -1.62 -8.38
CA ILE A 108 -22.40 -2.78 -8.45
C ILE A 108 -23.86 -2.40 -8.13
N LEU A 109 -24.09 -1.60 -7.09
CA LEU A 109 -25.44 -1.31 -6.58
C LEU A 109 -26.20 -0.28 -7.42
N THR A 110 -25.51 0.63 -8.13
CA THR A 110 -26.20 1.67 -8.92
C THR A 110 -26.40 1.30 -10.39
N GLY A 111 -25.47 0.56 -11.00
CA GLY A 111 -25.49 0.24 -12.44
C GLY A 111 -25.63 -1.25 -12.76
N GLY A 112 -25.39 -2.12 -11.79
CA GLY A 112 -25.20 -3.55 -12.02
C GLY A 112 -23.83 -3.89 -12.62
N PRO A 113 -23.36 -5.13 -12.45
CA PRO A 113 -22.08 -5.56 -13.01
C PRO A 113 -22.12 -5.59 -14.54
N ASN A 114 -21.01 -5.23 -15.15
CA ASN A 114 -20.76 -5.18 -16.60
C ASN A 114 -21.57 -4.12 -17.37
N THR A 115 -22.10 -3.10 -16.68
CA THR A 115 -22.83 -1.98 -17.29
C THR A 115 -22.06 -0.68 -17.13
N TRP A 116 -21.75 -0.02 -18.25
CA TRP A 116 -21.06 1.26 -18.22
C TRP A 116 -22.00 2.39 -17.81
N SER A 117 -21.50 3.30 -16.97
CA SER A 117 -22.13 4.60 -16.73
C SER A 117 -21.06 5.66 -16.40
N PRO A 118 -21.34 6.96 -16.60
CA PRO A 118 -20.41 8.02 -16.19
C PRO A 118 -20.01 7.96 -14.71
N LEU A 119 -20.89 7.43 -13.85
CA LEU A 119 -20.61 7.23 -12.43
C LEU A 119 -19.45 6.26 -12.20
N VAL A 120 -19.30 5.22 -13.02
CA VAL A 120 -18.16 4.27 -12.92
C VAL A 120 -16.83 5.00 -13.08
N ALA A 121 -16.73 5.92 -14.04
CA ALA A 121 -15.52 6.71 -14.25
C ALA A 121 -15.22 7.63 -13.06
N ILE A 122 -16.25 8.30 -12.53
CA ILE A 122 -16.12 9.18 -11.36
C ILE A 122 -15.65 8.39 -10.14
N VAL A 123 -16.24 7.22 -9.87
CA VAL A 123 -15.87 6.35 -8.77
C VAL A 123 -14.45 5.82 -8.94
N ALA A 124 -14.06 5.39 -10.15
CA ALA A 124 -12.69 4.95 -10.42
C ALA A 124 -11.65 6.06 -10.16
N ILE A 125 -11.94 7.30 -10.55
CA ILE A 125 -11.08 8.46 -10.25
C ILE A 125 -10.99 8.71 -8.74
N ALA A 126 -12.11 8.63 -8.03
CA ALA A 126 -12.14 8.79 -6.58
C ALA A 126 -11.31 7.70 -5.87
N VAL A 127 -11.44 6.45 -6.30
CA VAL A 127 -10.64 5.31 -5.80
C VAL A 127 -9.16 5.52 -6.11
N PHE A 128 -8.80 5.94 -7.32
CA PHE A 128 -7.41 6.26 -7.69
C PHE A 128 -6.78 7.27 -6.73
N ILE A 129 -7.47 8.40 -6.49
CA ILE A 129 -6.99 9.45 -5.59
C ILE A 129 -6.92 8.92 -4.16
N GLY A 130 -7.98 8.28 -3.67
CA GLY A 130 -8.07 7.76 -2.31
C GLY A 130 -6.99 6.74 -1.98
N GLU A 131 -6.76 5.77 -2.87
CA GLU A 131 -5.74 4.73 -2.71
C GLU A 131 -4.32 5.29 -2.82
N THR A 132 -4.10 6.27 -3.70
CA THR A 132 -2.81 6.98 -3.80
C THR A 132 -2.49 7.69 -2.48
N LEU A 133 -3.47 8.43 -1.94
CA LEU A 133 -3.32 9.14 -0.67
C LEU A 133 -3.18 8.19 0.52
N ALA A 134 -3.96 7.11 0.57
CA ALA A 134 -3.85 6.08 1.60
C ALA A 134 -2.46 5.41 1.56
N SER A 135 -1.92 5.15 0.36
CA SER A 135 -0.57 4.59 0.21
C SER A 135 0.52 5.56 0.70
N LEU A 136 0.39 6.86 0.43
CA LEU A 136 1.31 7.88 0.95
C LEU A 136 1.22 7.98 2.48
N TRP A 137 0.00 7.94 3.02
CA TRP A 137 -0.23 7.99 4.45
C TRP A 137 0.34 6.75 5.15
N TRP A 138 0.15 5.56 4.57
CA TRP A 138 0.75 4.32 5.05
C TRP A 138 2.27 4.43 5.14
N GLN A 139 2.93 4.95 4.10
CA GLN A 139 4.39 5.13 4.14
C GLN A 139 4.79 6.06 5.28
N LYS A 140 4.11 7.19 5.44
CA LYS A 140 4.38 8.14 6.52
C LYS A 140 4.27 7.48 7.89
N LEU A 141 3.16 6.79 8.16
CA LEU A 141 2.93 6.10 9.43
C LEU A 141 3.98 5.03 9.69
N ALA A 142 4.33 4.22 8.69
CA ALA A 142 5.34 3.19 8.81
C ALA A 142 6.74 3.77 9.08
N GLN A 143 7.07 4.93 8.49
CA GLN A 143 8.33 5.62 8.76
C GLN A 143 8.37 6.22 10.16
N ASP A 144 7.24 6.78 10.63
CA ASP A 144 7.14 7.37 11.97
C ASP A 144 7.20 6.28 13.05
N ASP A 145 6.60 5.11 12.83
CA ASP A 145 6.69 3.92 13.69
C ASP A 145 8.15 3.49 13.93
N LEU A 146 8.93 3.40 12.84
CA LEU A 146 10.36 3.05 12.89
C LEU A 146 11.25 4.14 13.51
N ARG A 147 10.76 5.38 13.60
CA ARG A 147 11.47 6.48 14.28
C ARG A 147 11.15 6.51 15.76
N VAL A 148 9.91 6.28 16.15
CA VAL A 148 9.50 6.26 17.57
C VAL A 148 10.17 5.10 18.32
N SER A 149 10.36 3.95 17.67
CA SER A 149 11.13 2.84 18.23
C SER A 149 12.61 3.17 18.51
N ASP A 150 13.15 4.21 17.89
CA ASP A 150 14.49 4.75 18.13
C ASP A 150 14.53 5.64 19.39
N ASP A 151 13.48 6.45 19.61
CA ASP A 151 13.42 7.45 20.68
C ASP A 151 12.92 6.90 22.04
N ALA A 152 12.12 5.84 22.04
CA ALA A 152 11.42 5.33 23.23
C ALA A 152 12.23 4.36 24.13
N ALA A 153 13.52 4.13 23.86
CA ALA A 153 14.31 3.07 24.52
C ALA A 153 15.76 3.46 24.79
#